data_AF-A0AAD7A1W7-F1
#
_entry.id   AF-A0AAD7A1W7-F1
#
_cell.length_a   1.000
_cell.length_b   1.000
_cell.length_c   1.000
_cell.angle_alpha   90.00
_cell.angle_beta   90.00
_cell.angle_gamma   90.00
#
_symmetry.space_group_name_H-M   'P 1'
#
loop_
_entity.id
_entity.type
_entity.pdbx_description
1 polymer ?
#
loop_
_entity_poly.entity_id
_entity_poly.type
_entity_poly.pdbx_seq_one_letter_code
_entity_poly.pdbx_strand_id
1 'polypeptide(L)'
;TFTVLKEPIPIQLGNNSEIYATGHGISRRSIVTPKGNQNIDFIRTLYVPKLAGSLLSVGQLTAIPGVKLEFKGTLCFIKLHGEVLCEAIFKDGLYTLD
;
A
#
# COMPACT_ATOMS: atom_id res chain seq x y z
N THR A 1 -10.43 -2.31 9.34
CA THR A 1 -11.28 -1.25 9.94
C THR A 1 -10.57 0.08 9.79
N PHE A 2 -11.32 1.17 9.63
CA PHE A 2 -10.74 2.51 9.49
C PHE A 2 -11.50 3.54 10.33
N THR A 3 -10.79 4.60 10.68
CA THR A 3 -11.29 5.82 11.33
C THR A 3 -11.38 6.91 10.28
N VAL A 4 -12.50 7.63 10.25
CA VAL A 4 -12.68 8.77 9.35
C VAL A 4 -11.75 9.91 9.78
N LEU A 5 -11.09 10.54 8.80
CA LEU A 5 -10.23 11.69 9.03
C LEU A 5 -11.09 12.95 9.25
N LYS A 6 -10.64 13.85 10.13
CA LYS A 6 -11.27 15.16 10.32
C LYS A 6 -11.22 16.01 9.05
N GLU A 7 -10.11 15.93 8.32
CA GLU A 7 -9.89 16.59 7.03
C GLU A 7 -9.34 15.55 6.04
N PRO A 8 -9.87 15.49 4.80
CA PRO A 8 -9.33 14.59 3.79
C PRO A 8 -7.89 14.95 3.40
N ILE A 9 -7.06 13.93 3.14
CA ILE A 9 -5.68 14.14 2.69
C ILE A 9 -5.65 14.08 1.16
N PRO A 10 -5.18 15.13 0.46
CA PRO A 10 -5.03 15.11 -0.98
C PRO A 10 -3.90 14.16 -1.40
N ILE A 11 -4.13 13.43 -2.48
CA ILE A 11 -3.19 12.51 -3.11
C ILE A 11 -3.10 12.88 -4.58
N GLN A 12 -1.90 13.27 -5.00
CA GLN A 12 -1.65 13.60 -6.40
C GLN A 12 -1.34 12.36 -7.22
N LEU A 13 -2.03 12.24 -8.35
CA LEU A 13 -1.85 11.16 -9.31
C LEU A 13 -0.87 11.56 -10.40
N GLY A 14 -0.31 10.57 -11.09
CA GLY A 14 0.68 10.79 -12.16
C GLY A 14 0.16 11.58 -13.38
N ASN A 15 -1.16 11.74 -13.51
CA ASN A 15 -1.79 12.60 -14.52
C ASN A 15 -2.10 14.03 -14.00
N ASN A 16 -1.48 14.43 -12.88
CA ASN A 16 -1.71 15.70 -12.18
C ASN A 16 -3.13 15.91 -11.63
N SER A 17 -4.00 14.91 -11.65
CA SER A 17 -5.29 14.98 -10.95
C SER A 17 -5.15 14.67 -9.45
N GLU A 18 -6.14 15.07 -8.67
CA GLU A 18 -6.17 14.90 -7.21
C GLU A 18 -7.32 13.97 -6.79
N ILE A 19 -7.01 13.04 -5.88
CA ILE A 19 -8.00 12.24 -5.14
C ILE A 19 -7.79 12.42 -3.64
N TYR A 20 -8.74 11.98 -2.82
CA TYR A 20 -8.70 12.23 -1.38
C TYR A 20 -8.80 10.94 -0.58
N ALA A 21 -7.89 10.79 0.39
CA ALA A 21 -8.07 9.85 1.47
C ALA A 21 -9.03 10.45 2.51
N THR A 22 -10.06 9.71 2.88
CA THR A 22 -11.10 10.14 3.84
C THR A 22 -11.03 9.40 5.16
N GLY A 23 -10.17 8.39 5.27
CA GLY A 23 -9.97 7.64 6.49
C GLY A 23 -8.57 7.05 6.57
N HIS A 24 -8.21 6.53 7.74
CA HIS A 24 -7.01 5.74 7.94
C HIS A 24 -7.29 4.57 8.88
N GLY A 25 -6.56 3.47 8.74
CA GLY A 25 -6.85 2.28 9.52
C GLY A 25 -5.75 1.24 9.50
N ILE A 26 -6.14 0.03 9.90
CA ILE A 26 -5.31 -1.16 9.79
C ILE A 26 -5.87 -2.01 8.66
N SER A 27 -5.03 -2.30 7.67
CA SER A 27 -5.32 -3.29 6.63
C SER A 27 -4.57 -4.57 6.99
N ARG A 28 -5.31 -5.65 7.23
CA ARG A 28 -4.74 -6.97 7.49
C ARG A 28 -4.76 -7.77 6.19
N ARG A 29 -3.63 -8.37 5.85
CA ARG A 29 -3.49 -9.27 4.70
C ARG A 29 -2.91 -10.59 5.14
N SER A 30 -3.46 -11.68 4.64
CA SER A 30 -2.84 -13.00 4.76
C SER A 30 -1.98 -13.21 3.52
N ILE A 31 -0.70 -13.49 3.73
CA ILE A 31 0.26 -13.79 2.68
C ILE A 31 0.74 -15.23 2.80
N VAL A 32 0.91 -15.90 1.68
CA VAL A 32 1.50 -17.24 1.62
C VAL A 32 3.01 -17.07 1.51
N THR A 33 3.75 -17.62 2.47
CA THR A 33 5.22 -17.64 2.46
C THR A 33 5.72 -19.09 2.36
N PRO A 34 7.00 -19.33 2.01
CA PRO A 34 7.58 -20.67 2.07
C PRO A 34 7.51 -21.33 3.47
N LYS A 35 7.32 -20.53 4.52
CA LYS A 35 7.16 -20.99 5.92
C LYS A 35 5.69 -21.16 6.34
N GLY A 36 4.74 -21.01 5.42
CA GLY A 36 3.30 -21.07 5.67
C GLY A 36 2.60 -19.71 5.57
N ASN A 37 1.33 -19.68 5.93
CA ASN A 37 0.51 -18.47 5.89
C ASN A 37 0.89 -17.53 7.03
N GLN A 38 1.15 -16.26 6.72
CA GLN A 38 1.43 -15.21 7.68
C GLN A 38 0.45 -14.06 7.53
N ASN A 39 -0.02 -13.51 8.65
CA ASN A 39 -0.82 -12.29 8.62
C ASN A 39 0.09 -11.08 8.84
N ILE A 40 0.01 -10.11 7.93
CA ILE A 40 0.69 -8.83 8.03
C ILE A 40 -0.34 -7.73 8.23
N ASP A 41 -0.09 -6.89 9.23
CA ASP A 41 -0.90 -5.72 9.53
C ASP A 41 -0.20 -4.46 8.99
N PHE A 42 -0.81 -3.84 7.99
CA PHE A 42 -0.41 -2.52 7.48
C PHE A 42 -1.10 -1.44 8.32
N ILE A 43 -0.35 -0.90 9.29
CA ILE A 43 -0.81 0.20 10.13
C ILE A 43 -0.85 1.52 9.35
N ARG A 44 -1.82 2.39 9.67
CA ARG A 44 -2.02 3.71 9.04
C ARG A 44 -2.29 3.68 7.53
N THR A 45 -2.93 2.61 7.06
CA THR A 45 -3.38 2.50 5.66
C THR A 45 -4.41 3.58 5.37
N LEU A 46 -4.25 4.32 4.26
CA LEU A 46 -5.23 5.33 3.83
C LEU A 46 -6.43 4.68 3.15
N TYR A 47 -7.62 5.11 3.54
CA TYR A 47 -8.86 4.76 2.87
C TYR A 47 -9.21 5.84 1.85
N VAL A 48 -9.24 5.46 0.57
CA VAL A 48 -9.48 6.36 -0.56
C VAL A 48 -10.70 5.83 -1.32
N PRO A 49 -11.91 6.38 -1.13
CA PRO A 49 -13.15 5.81 -1.69
C PRO A 49 -13.17 5.71 -3.22
N LYS A 50 -12.45 6.61 -3.90
CA LYS A 50 -12.33 6.63 -5.36
C LYS A 50 -11.46 5.49 -5.91
N LEU A 51 -10.76 4.76 -5.05
CA LEU A 51 -9.97 3.60 -5.41
C LEU A 51 -10.64 2.36 -4.85
N ALA A 52 -10.83 1.35 -5.69
CA ALA A 52 -11.34 0.04 -5.27
C ALA A 52 -10.33 -0.77 -4.41
N GLY A 53 -9.16 -0.20 -4.10
CA GLY A 53 -8.04 -0.87 -3.44
C GLY A 53 -7.41 -0.05 -2.32
N SER A 54 -6.63 -0.71 -1.47
CA SER A 54 -5.82 -0.05 -0.45
C SER A 54 -4.55 0.53 -1.08
N LEU A 55 -4.32 1.84 -0.89
CA LEU A 55 -3.04 2.43 -1.25
C LEU A 55 -2.00 2.15 -0.17
N LEU A 56 -0.85 1.68 -0.61
CA LEU A 56 0.33 1.59 0.24
C LEU A 56 1.12 2.90 0.16
N SER A 57 1.34 3.54 1.30
CA SER A 57 2.23 4.69 1.37
C SER A 57 3.68 4.22 1.27
N VAL A 58 4.33 4.53 0.14
CA VAL A 58 5.74 4.22 -0.10
C VAL A 58 6.63 4.76 1.03
N GLY A 59 6.46 6.03 1.39
CA GLY A 59 7.27 6.65 2.45
C GLY A 59 7.12 5.98 3.82
N GLN A 60 5.91 5.51 4.15
CA GLN A 60 5.68 4.76 5.39
C GLN A 60 6.29 3.36 5.34
N LEU A 61 6.19 2.67 4.20
CA LEU A 61 6.79 1.35 4.02
C LEU A 61 8.31 1.41 4.13
N THR A 62 8.94 2.39 3.46
CA THR A 62 10.40 2.57 3.52
C THR A 62 10.91 3.03 4.90
N ALA A 63 10.02 3.47 5.80
CA ALA A 63 10.39 3.79 7.18
C ALA A 63 10.50 2.53 8.07
N ILE A 64 9.98 1.38 7.64
CA ILE A 64 10.11 0.11 8.36
C ILE A 64 11.52 -0.45 8.13
N PRO A 65 12.33 -0.69 9.18
CA PRO A 65 13.68 -1.23 9.02
C PRO A 65 13.67 -2.57 8.25
N GLY A 66 14.53 -2.67 7.24
CA GLY A 66 14.65 -3.86 6.40
C GLY A 66 13.63 -3.96 5.27
N VAL A 67 12.64 -3.05 5.19
CA VAL A 67 11.75 -2.97 4.03
C VAL A 67 12.44 -2.28 2.87
N LYS A 68 12.31 -2.85 1.66
CA LYS A 68 12.75 -2.27 0.40
C LYS A 68 11.65 -2.40 -0.64
N LEU A 69 11.51 -1.38 -1.49
CA LEU A 69 10.64 -1.42 -2.64
C LEU A 69 11.49 -1.60 -3.90
N GLU A 70 11.13 -2.56 -4.73
CA GLU A 70 11.79 -2.81 -6.01
C GLU A 70 10.78 -2.66 -7.14
N PHE A 71 10.99 -1.67 -7.99
CA PHE A 71 10.13 -1.38 -9.13
C PHE A 71 10.71 -2.05 -10.39
N LYS A 72 9.92 -2.90 -11.04
CA LYS A 72 10.29 -3.64 -12.25
C LYS A 72 9.14 -3.61 -13.25
N GLY A 73 9.26 -2.75 -14.27
CA GLY A 73 8.20 -2.56 -15.25
C GLY A 73 6.91 -2.07 -14.57
N THR A 74 5.82 -2.82 -14.73
CA THR A 74 4.53 -2.54 -14.10
C THR A 74 4.40 -3.11 -12.69
N LEU A 75 5.44 -3.70 -12.11
CA LEU A 75 5.39 -4.33 -10.79
C LEU A 75 6.18 -3.54 -9.76
N CYS A 76 5.66 -3.49 -8.53
CA CYS A 76 6.36 -3.07 -7.34
C CYS A 76 6.40 -4.23 -6.36
N PHE A 77 7.61 -4.69 -6.04
CA PHE A 77 7.84 -5.73 -5.04
C PHE A 77 8.15 -5.07 -3.70
N ILE A 78 7.36 -5.40 -2.69
CA ILE A 78 7.62 -5.02 -1.31
C ILE A 78 8.42 -6.15 -0.69
N LYS A 79 9.68 -5.87 -0.34
CA LYS A 79 10.61 -6.84 0.23
C LYS A 79 10.88 -6.54 1.69
N LEU A 80 11.02 -7.55 2.53
CA LEU A 80 11.48 -7.45 3.91
C LEU A 80 12.70 -8.34 4.09
N HIS A 81 13.83 -7.75 4.48
CA HIS A 81 15.12 -8.45 4.63
C HIS A 81 15.55 -9.24 3.38
N GLY A 82 15.16 -8.78 2.19
CA GLY A 82 15.49 -9.41 0.90
C GLY A 82 14.42 -10.35 0.35
N GLU A 83 13.49 -10.81 1.18
CA GLU A 83 12.38 -11.69 0.80
C GLU A 83 11.20 -10.87 0.25
N VAL A 84 10.57 -11.32 -0.83
CA VAL A 84 9.36 -10.68 -1.37
C VAL A 84 8.18 -11.02 -0.45
N LEU A 85 7.58 -9.98 0.15
CA LEU A 85 6.36 -10.11 0.95
C LEU A 85 5.10 -10.00 0.10
N CYS A 86 5.14 -9.09 -0.88
CA CYS A 86 3.95 -8.68 -1.60
C CYS A 86 4.33 -8.07 -2.95
N GLU A 87 3.45 -8.25 -3.92
CA GLU A 87 3.51 -7.61 -5.23
C GLU A 87 2.38 -6.60 -5.36
N ALA A 88 2.68 -5.44 -5.94
CA ALA A 88 1.69 -4.44 -6.34
C ALA A 88 1.81 -4.22 -7.86
N ILE A 89 0.67 -4.09 -8.53
CA ILE A 89 0.59 -3.88 -9.98
C ILE A 89 0.33 -2.41 -10.26
N PHE A 90 1.06 -1.83 -11.22
CA PHE A 90 0.83 -0.48 -11.71
C PHE A 90 -0.38 -0.46 -12.62
N LYS A 91 -1.46 0.16 -12.15
CA LYS A 91 -2.73 0.30 -12.85
C LYS A 91 -3.30 1.70 -12.58
N ASP A 92 -3.80 2.35 -13.62
CA ASP A 92 -4.42 3.68 -13.52
C ASP A 92 -3.55 4.75 -12.83
N GLY A 93 -2.23 4.68 -13.02
CA GLY A 93 -1.27 5.63 -12.45
C GLY A 93 -0.84 5.35 -11.00
N LEU A 94 -1.24 4.20 -10.43
CA LEU A 94 -0.99 3.83 -9.04
C LEU A 94 -0.53 2.37 -8.92
N TYR A 95 0.26 2.04 -7.90
CA TYR A 95 0.58 0.66 -7.55
C TYR A 95 -0.48 0.10 -6.59
N THR A 96 -1.24 -0.87 -7.04
CA THR A 96 -2.34 -1.51 -6.29
C THR A 96 -1.95 -2.91 -5.85
N LEU A 97 -2.25 -3.23 -4.59
CA LEU A 97 -2.28 -4.61 -4.10
C LEU A 97 -3.61 -5.23 -4.52
N ASP A 98 -3.63 -6.05 -5.56
CA ASP A 98 -4.77 -6.95 -5.82
C ASP A 98 -4.81 -8.06 -4.75
#